data_AF-A0A8F6T1C2-F1
#
_entry.id   AF-A0A8F6T1C2-F1
#
_cell.length_a   1.000
_cell.length_b   1.000
_cell.length_c   1.000
_cell.angle_alpha   90.00
_cell.angle_beta   90.00
_cell.angle_gamma   90.00
#
_symmetry.space_group_name_H-M   'P 1'
#
loop_
_entity.id
_entity.type
_entity.pdbx_description
1 polymer ?
#
loop_
_entity_poly.entity_id
_entity_poly.type
_entity_poly.pdbx_seq_one_letter_code
_entity_poly.pdbx_strand_id
1 'polypeptide(L)'
;MSRQKEKIVMMDSDEAASIRTLTGWVDRQGRFWGNDEYQARWCGATHRNCKNKPEEHPIHSTHGYCEECHRESRQAKFAEMERAVWAGEPLVIFDGDQYFFDAESLAEYCRENSVFPSELQLLICESNYPPEFDIEQHFEEIIPDGDDCYSLPQAVLDAADALNKAIKESSPVSWSGSDRVAIVSDDMLTDEQKAEIMAERTA
;
A
#
# COMPACT_ATOMS: atom_id res chain seq x y z
N MET A 1 27.67 -22.78 50.12
CA MET A 1 27.32 -23.11 48.72
C MET A 1 27.42 -24.63 48.56
N SER A 2 26.29 -25.34 48.50
CA SER A 2 26.30 -26.79 48.31
C SER A 2 26.64 -27.09 46.85
N ARG A 3 27.80 -27.72 46.59
CA ARG A 3 28.12 -28.27 45.25
C ARG A 3 27.09 -29.36 44.96
N GLN A 4 26.17 -29.10 44.03
CA GLN A 4 25.35 -30.15 43.47
C GLN A 4 26.29 -31.21 42.89
N LYS A 5 26.19 -32.44 43.40
CA LYS A 5 26.97 -33.58 42.89
C LYS A 5 26.55 -33.80 41.44
N GLU A 6 27.51 -33.83 40.53
CA GLU A 6 27.26 -34.12 39.12
C GLU A 6 26.63 -35.51 39.00
N LYS A 7 25.47 -35.59 38.35
CA LYS A 7 24.78 -36.85 38.08
C LYS A 7 25.62 -37.63 37.06
N ILE A 8 26.17 -38.78 37.47
CA ILE A 8 26.95 -39.65 36.58
C ILE A 8 25.98 -40.43 35.69
N VAL A 9 25.93 -40.11 34.41
CA VAL A 9 25.18 -40.86 33.38
C VAL A 9 26.20 -41.67 32.57
N MET A 10 26.13 -43.00 32.67
CA MET A 10 27.06 -43.92 32.00
C MET A 10 26.71 -44.10 30.52
N MET A 11 27.70 -44.31 29.64
CA MET A 11 27.52 -44.41 28.19
C MET A 11 26.49 -45.48 27.76
N ASP A 12 26.44 -46.60 28.47
CA ASP A 12 25.52 -47.71 28.18
C ASP A 12 24.13 -47.53 28.79
N SER A 13 23.86 -46.40 29.44
CA SER A 13 22.57 -46.12 30.07
C SER A 13 21.55 -45.68 29.02
N ASP A 14 20.31 -46.17 29.13
CA ASP A 14 19.16 -45.65 28.36
C ASP A 14 18.88 -44.16 28.64
N GLU A 15 19.41 -43.62 29.75
CA GLU A 15 19.38 -42.18 30.05
C GLU A 15 20.41 -41.41 29.20
N ALA A 16 21.50 -42.05 28.73
CA ALA A 16 22.53 -41.43 27.93
C ALA A 16 22.08 -41.19 26.48
N ALA A 17 21.36 -42.14 25.88
CA ALA A 17 20.81 -42.00 24.54
C ALA A 17 19.55 -42.87 24.36
N SER A 18 18.53 -42.30 23.72
CA SER A 18 17.34 -43.03 23.29
C SER A 18 17.06 -42.71 21.82
N ILE A 19 16.72 -43.72 21.03
CA ILE A 19 16.24 -43.50 19.67
C ILE A 19 14.88 -42.79 19.75
N ARG A 20 14.75 -41.66 19.04
CA ARG A 20 13.51 -40.89 18.95
C ARG A 20 13.08 -40.74 17.50
N THR A 21 11.81 -41.03 17.23
CA THR A 21 11.18 -40.72 15.95
C THR A 21 10.58 -39.33 16.03
N LEU A 22 11.07 -38.39 15.23
CA LEU A 22 10.49 -37.06 15.10
C LEU A 22 9.40 -37.10 14.03
N THR A 23 8.15 -36.94 14.44
CA THR A 23 7.01 -36.75 13.53
C THR A 23 6.76 -35.27 13.34
N GLY A 24 6.53 -34.85 12.10
CA GLY A 24 6.14 -33.48 11.80
C GLY A 24 5.84 -33.27 10.33
N TRP A 25 5.37 -32.08 10.00
CA TRP A 25 4.96 -31.71 8.65
C TRP A 25 6.15 -31.31 7.82
N VAL A 26 6.19 -31.83 6.59
CA VAL A 26 7.19 -31.50 5.58
C VAL A 26 6.45 -30.86 4.41
N ASP A 27 6.90 -29.69 3.96
CA ASP A 27 6.31 -29.06 2.79
C ASP A 27 6.71 -29.75 1.48
N ARG A 28 6.14 -29.30 0.36
CA ARG A 28 6.45 -29.84 -0.98
C ARG A 28 7.94 -29.71 -1.35
N GLN A 29 8.68 -28.80 -0.73
CA GLN A 29 10.10 -28.52 -1.02
C GLN A 29 11.04 -29.28 -0.07
N GLY A 30 10.51 -30.06 0.88
CA GLY A 30 11.30 -30.87 1.81
C GLY A 30 11.70 -30.15 3.09
N ARG A 31 11.16 -28.96 3.40
CA ARG A 31 11.43 -28.27 4.67
C ARG A 31 10.55 -28.83 5.79
N PHE A 32 11.16 -29.10 6.94
CA PHE A 32 10.48 -29.61 8.14
C PHE A 32 9.95 -28.46 9.01
N TRP A 33 8.67 -28.52 9.37
CA TRP A 33 7.94 -27.49 10.13
C TRP A 33 7.49 -27.95 11.53
N GLY A 34 7.95 -29.13 11.98
CA GLY A 34 7.53 -29.67 13.27
C GLY A 34 6.01 -29.94 13.29
N ASN A 35 5.31 -29.42 14.30
CA ASN A 35 3.87 -29.60 14.45
C ASN A 35 3.03 -28.58 13.67
N ASP A 36 3.65 -27.64 12.94
CA ASP A 36 2.92 -26.59 12.21
C ASP A 36 2.46 -27.06 10.82
N GLU A 37 1.30 -27.70 10.81
CA GLU A 37 0.64 -28.15 9.58
C GLU A 37 0.29 -27.01 8.64
N TYR A 38 -0.22 -25.91 9.21
CA TYR A 38 -0.71 -24.78 8.44
C TYR A 38 0.43 -24.17 7.63
N GLN A 39 1.56 -23.90 8.30
CA GLN A 39 2.70 -23.30 7.66
C GLN A 39 3.36 -24.22 6.63
N ALA A 40 3.42 -25.54 6.89
CA ALA A 40 3.90 -26.51 5.92
C ALA A 40 3.03 -26.55 4.65
N ARG A 41 1.71 -26.57 4.82
CA ARG A 41 0.75 -26.52 3.69
C ARG A 41 0.83 -25.19 2.95
N TRP A 42 0.90 -24.08 3.67
CA TRP A 42 1.02 -22.74 3.08
C TRP A 42 2.30 -22.61 2.24
N CYS A 43 3.45 -23.04 2.77
CA CYS A 43 4.72 -23.01 2.02
C CYS A 43 4.74 -23.98 0.83
N GLY A 44 4.05 -25.12 0.94
CA GLY A 44 3.93 -26.08 -0.14
C GLY A 44 2.92 -25.68 -1.24
N ALA A 45 1.94 -24.85 -0.91
CA ALA A 45 0.84 -24.48 -1.80
C ALA A 45 1.19 -23.30 -2.70
N THR A 46 0.85 -23.42 -3.99
CA THR A 46 0.95 -22.32 -4.95
C THR A 46 -0.27 -21.39 -4.92
N HIS A 47 -1.44 -21.96 -4.59
CA HIS A 47 -2.73 -21.31 -4.68
C HIS A 47 -3.60 -21.67 -3.46
N ARG A 48 -4.54 -20.79 -3.11
CA ARG A 48 -5.52 -20.98 -2.04
C ARG A 48 -6.87 -20.39 -2.41
N ASN A 49 -7.92 -20.90 -1.77
CA ASN A 49 -9.25 -20.29 -1.82
C ASN A 49 -9.26 -19.00 -1.01
N CYS A 50 -10.17 -18.09 -1.38
CA CYS A 50 -10.42 -16.87 -0.60
C CYS A 50 -10.84 -17.22 0.83
N LYS A 51 -10.33 -16.48 1.82
CA LYS A 51 -10.68 -16.67 3.23
C LYS A 51 -12.11 -16.21 3.55
N ASN A 52 -12.58 -15.13 2.91
CA ASN A 52 -13.86 -14.50 3.23
C ASN A 52 -15.02 -15.22 2.52
N LYS A 53 -14.86 -15.49 1.22
CA LYS A 53 -15.88 -16.11 0.37
C LYS A 53 -15.26 -17.22 -0.49
N PRO A 54 -14.96 -18.40 0.09
CA PRO A 54 -14.20 -19.46 -0.58
C PRO A 54 -14.92 -20.10 -1.78
N GLU A 55 -16.25 -20.02 -1.86
CA GLU A 55 -17.06 -20.61 -2.93
C GLU A 55 -17.41 -19.63 -4.06
N GLU A 56 -17.42 -18.32 -3.77
CA GLU A 56 -17.78 -17.28 -4.75
C GLU A 56 -16.55 -16.67 -5.43
N HIS A 57 -15.46 -16.47 -4.66
CA HIS A 57 -14.28 -15.80 -5.17
C HIS A 57 -13.29 -16.80 -5.81
N PRO A 58 -12.60 -16.40 -6.88
CA PRO A 58 -11.66 -17.29 -7.56
C PRO A 58 -10.49 -17.69 -6.66
N ILE A 59 -9.90 -18.83 -7.00
CA ILE A 59 -8.64 -19.28 -6.41
C ILE A 59 -7.55 -18.27 -6.77
N HIS A 60 -6.75 -17.87 -5.79
CA HIS A 60 -5.68 -16.89 -5.98
C HIS A 60 -4.34 -17.42 -5.44
N SER A 61 -3.25 -16.72 -5.78
CA SER A 61 -1.90 -17.07 -5.30
C SER A 61 -1.84 -17.08 -3.78
N THR A 62 -1.15 -18.07 -3.21
CA THR A 62 -0.93 -18.18 -1.76
C THR A 62 -0.29 -16.93 -1.16
N HIS A 63 0.61 -16.30 -1.91
CA HIS A 63 1.33 -15.09 -1.53
C HIS A 63 0.60 -13.79 -1.93
N GLY A 64 -0.52 -13.91 -2.66
CA GLY A 64 -1.36 -12.79 -3.05
C GLY A 64 -2.58 -12.60 -2.15
N TYR A 65 -3.28 -11.50 -2.38
CA TYR A 65 -4.61 -11.25 -1.85
C TYR A 65 -5.69 -11.70 -2.85
N CYS A 66 -6.93 -11.81 -2.38
CA CYS A 66 -8.08 -12.05 -3.25
C CYS A 66 -8.47 -10.72 -3.92
N GLU A 67 -8.36 -10.64 -5.25
CA GLU A 67 -8.68 -9.44 -6.02
C GLU A 67 -10.15 -9.00 -5.86
N GLU A 68 -11.06 -9.97 -5.74
CA GLU A 68 -12.49 -9.68 -5.53
C GLU A 68 -12.76 -9.04 -4.17
N CYS A 69 -12.18 -9.59 -3.09
CA CYS A 69 -12.25 -8.95 -1.78
C CYS A 69 -11.63 -7.55 -1.79
N HIS A 70 -10.53 -7.37 -2.51
CA HIS A 70 -9.91 -6.06 -2.65
C HIS A 70 -10.88 -5.11 -3.34
N ARG A 71 -11.40 -5.47 -4.52
CA ARG A 71 -12.37 -4.67 -5.28
C ARG A 71 -13.60 -4.30 -4.46
N GLU A 72 -14.22 -5.26 -3.79
CA GLU A 72 -15.37 -5.04 -2.87
C GLU A 72 -15.01 -4.02 -1.78
N SER A 73 -13.84 -4.18 -1.15
CA SER A 73 -13.37 -3.26 -0.11
C SER A 73 -13.09 -1.85 -0.65
N ARG A 74 -12.55 -1.73 -1.87
CA ARG A 74 -12.27 -0.43 -2.51
C ARG A 74 -13.57 0.28 -2.87
N GLN A 75 -14.55 -0.44 -3.42
CA GLN A 75 -15.89 0.11 -3.69
C GLN A 75 -16.60 0.56 -2.41
N ALA A 76 -16.52 -0.22 -1.33
CA ALA A 76 -17.06 0.17 -0.03
C ALA A 76 -16.39 1.46 0.48
N LYS A 77 -15.05 1.53 0.41
CA LYS A 77 -14.31 2.75 0.78
C LYS A 77 -14.78 3.96 -0.03
N PHE A 78 -14.88 3.82 -1.35
CA PHE A 78 -15.33 4.91 -2.24
C PHE A 78 -16.77 5.37 -1.93
N ALA A 79 -17.67 4.44 -1.58
CA ALA A 79 -19.06 4.77 -1.26
C ALA A 79 -19.18 5.65 0.00
N GLU A 80 -18.31 5.42 0.99
CA GLU A 80 -18.26 6.11 2.29
C GLU A 80 -17.56 7.47 2.25
N MET A 81 -16.78 7.75 1.20
CA MET A 81 -16.03 9.01 1.06
C MET A 81 -16.96 10.24 0.96
N GLU A 82 -16.44 11.37 1.43
CA GLU A 82 -17.14 12.66 1.33
C GLU A 82 -17.25 13.08 -0.13
N ARG A 83 -18.40 13.61 -0.55
CA ARG A 83 -18.62 14.08 -1.91
C ARG A 83 -18.65 15.59 -1.95
N ALA A 84 -17.93 16.18 -2.91
CA ALA A 84 -17.88 17.62 -3.11
C ALA A 84 -18.08 17.97 -4.59
N VAL A 85 -18.76 19.09 -4.85
CA VAL A 85 -18.90 19.63 -6.21
C VAL A 85 -17.53 20.07 -6.69
N TRP A 86 -17.15 19.60 -7.87
CA TRP A 86 -15.86 19.94 -8.47
C TRP A 86 -15.83 21.40 -8.94
N ALA A 87 -14.75 22.11 -8.62
CA ALA A 87 -14.57 23.53 -8.90
C ALA A 87 -13.35 23.83 -9.80
N GLY A 88 -12.74 22.80 -10.39
CA GLY A 88 -11.56 22.93 -11.26
C GLY A 88 -10.25 22.49 -10.62
N GLU A 89 -10.30 21.86 -9.44
CA GLU A 89 -9.12 21.23 -8.84
C GLU A 89 -8.63 20.03 -9.66
N PRO A 90 -7.35 19.62 -9.55
CA PRO A 90 -6.88 18.40 -10.21
C PRO A 90 -7.65 17.18 -9.71
N LEU A 91 -7.91 16.24 -10.60
CA LEU A 91 -8.66 15.01 -10.34
C LEU A 91 -7.80 13.78 -10.60
N VAL A 92 -8.15 12.66 -9.97
CA VAL A 92 -7.56 11.35 -10.23
C VAL A 92 -8.64 10.27 -10.19
N ILE A 93 -8.49 9.23 -11.02
CA ILE A 93 -9.37 8.05 -10.94
C ILE A 93 -9.05 7.27 -9.66
N PHE A 94 -10.08 7.00 -8.85
CA PHE A 94 -9.97 6.20 -7.64
C PHE A 94 -9.41 4.82 -7.95
N ASP A 95 -8.40 4.41 -7.17
CA ASP A 95 -7.70 3.13 -7.34
C ASP A 95 -6.93 2.98 -8.67
N GLY A 96 -6.73 4.10 -9.39
CA GLY A 96 -5.95 4.17 -10.63
C GLY A 96 -4.79 5.17 -10.55
N ASP A 97 -4.14 5.36 -11.69
CA ASP A 97 -2.98 6.24 -11.89
C ASP A 97 -3.23 7.35 -12.94
N GLN A 98 -4.48 7.50 -13.40
CA GLN A 98 -4.87 8.52 -14.36
C GLN A 98 -5.27 9.82 -13.66
N TYR A 99 -4.54 10.90 -13.97
CA TYR A 99 -4.76 12.25 -13.44
C TYR A 99 -5.30 13.19 -14.51
N PHE A 100 -6.05 14.20 -14.07
CA PHE A 100 -6.60 15.27 -14.89
C PHE A 100 -6.34 16.61 -14.21
N PHE A 101 -5.63 17.52 -14.88
CA PHE A 101 -5.27 18.82 -14.31
C PHE A 101 -6.22 19.94 -14.75
N ASP A 102 -7.10 19.66 -15.69
CA ASP A 102 -8.07 20.59 -16.25
C ASP A 102 -9.26 19.85 -16.88
N ALA A 103 -10.32 20.59 -17.19
CA ALA A 103 -11.54 20.04 -17.77
C ALA A 103 -11.37 19.47 -19.17
N GLU A 104 -10.41 19.97 -19.95
CA GLU A 104 -10.15 19.52 -21.31
C GLU A 104 -9.54 18.10 -21.30
N SER A 105 -8.57 17.86 -20.41
CA SER A 105 -7.95 16.55 -20.22
C SER A 105 -8.95 15.47 -19.77
N LEU A 106 -9.88 15.82 -18.87
CA LEU A 106 -10.96 14.91 -18.47
C LEU A 106 -11.92 14.63 -19.62
N ALA A 107 -12.32 15.67 -20.36
CA ALA A 107 -13.24 15.54 -21.46
C ALA A 107 -12.68 14.69 -22.61
N GLU A 108 -11.38 14.81 -22.90
CA GLU A 108 -10.72 13.99 -23.91
C GLU A 108 -10.67 12.52 -23.49
N TYR A 109 -10.29 12.22 -22.24
CA TYR A 109 -10.32 10.87 -21.72
C TYR A 109 -11.72 10.24 -21.78
N CYS A 110 -12.75 11.00 -21.45
CA CYS A 110 -14.14 10.59 -21.58
C CYS A 110 -14.51 10.19 -23.01
N ARG A 111 -14.05 10.94 -24.02
CA ARG A 111 -14.25 10.58 -25.43
C ARG A 111 -13.51 9.30 -25.79
N GLU A 112 -12.20 9.24 -25.55
CA GLU A 112 -11.34 8.12 -25.94
C GLU A 112 -11.77 6.77 -25.35
N ASN A 113 -12.34 6.80 -24.15
CA ASN A 113 -12.81 5.61 -23.45
C ASN A 113 -14.34 5.42 -23.54
N SER A 114 -15.02 6.29 -24.29
CA SER A 114 -16.47 6.32 -24.43
C SER A 114 -17.20 6.27 -23.08
N VAL A 115 -16.74 7.04 -22.09
CA VAL A 115 -17.27 7.13 -20.71
C VAL A 115 -17.73 8.56 -20.39
N PHE A 116 -18.80 8.71 -19.61
CA PHE A 116 -19.23 10.01 -19.11
C PHE A 116 -18.49 10.39 -17.82
N PRO A 117 -18.28 11.70 -17.55
CA PRO A 117 -17.67 12.16 -16.31
C PRO A 117 -18.38 11.63 -15.06
N SER A 118 -19.71 11.52 -15.08
CA SER A 118 -20.51 11.01 -13.95
C SER A 118 -20.36 9.50 -13.70
N GLU A 119 -19.87 8.74 -14.67
CA GLU A 119 -19.61 7.30 -14.55
C GLU A 119 -18.21 7.01 -13.98
N LEU A 120 -17.32 8.01 -13.96
CA LEU A 120 -15.97 7.87 -13.43
C LEU A 120 -15.96 8.03 -11.90
N GLN A 121 -15.17 7.17 -11.24
CA GLN A 121 -14.91 7.28 -9.81
C GLN A 121 -13.78 8.28 -9.57
N LEU A 122 -14.10 9.58 -9.59
CA LEU A 122 -13.10 10.65 -9.51
C LEU A 122 -12.88 11.14 -8.08
N LEU A 123 -11.62 11.35 -7.70
CA LEU A 123 -11.23 12.01 -6.46
C LEU A 123 -10.64 13.38 -6.74
N ILE A 124 -10.94 14.35 -5.86
CA ILE A 124 -10.26 15.64 -5.84
C ILE A 124 -8.85 15.42 -5.30
N CYS A 125 -7.84 15.99 -5.96
CA CYS A 125 -6.47 15.86 -5.51
C CYS A 125 -6.13 16.85 -4.40
N GLU A 126 -5.26 16.40 -3.50
CA GLU A 126 -4.53 17.24 -2.55
C GLU A 126 -3.09 17.46 -3.02
N SER A 127 -2.59 18.67 -2.77
CA SER A 127 -1.23 19.08 -3.11
C SER A 127 -0.22 18.45 -2.15
N ASN A 128 0.81 17.82 -2.69
CA ASN A 128 1.92 17.30 -1.94
C ASN A 128 3.09 18.27 -1.94
N TYR A 129 3.69 18.44 -0.76
CA TYR A 129 4.90 19.23 -0.56
C TYR A 129 6.00 18.30 -0.02
N PRO A 130 7.28 18.59 -0.28
CA PRO A 130 8.37 17.90 0.37
C PRO A 130 8.23 18.03 1.89
N PRO A 131 8.48 16.98 2.68
CA PRO A 131 8.52 17.11 4.13
C PRO A 131 9.69 18.02 4.54
N GLU A 132 9.54 18.74 5.65
CA GLU A 132 10.66 19.47 6.25
C GLU A 132 11.79 18.49 6.58
N PHE A 133 13.02 18.92 6.33
CA PHE A 133 14.23 18.21 6.69
C PHE A 133 14.45 18.31 8.20
N ASP A 134 14.26 17.18 8.88
CA ASP A 134 14.55 17.02 10.30
C ASP A 134 16.01 16.57 10.48
N ILE A 135 16.83 17.48 11.00
CA ILE A 135 18.27 17.25 11.24
C ILE A 135 18.46 16.15 12.30
N GLU A 136 17.64 16.15 13.35
CA GLU A 136 17.78 15.21 14.45
C GLU A 136 17.51 13.79 13.96
N GLN A 137 16.41 13.59 13.23
CA GLN A 137 16.10 12.32 12.59
C GLN A 137 17.16 11.91 11.57
N HIS A 138 17.65 12.84 10.74
CA HIS A 138 18.55 12.49 9.64
C HIS A 138 19.95 12.08 10.10
N PHE A 139 20.41 12.61 11.24
CA PHE A 139 21.76 12.38 11.75
C PHE A 139 21.80 11.52 13.02
N GLU A 140 20.68 10.93 13.45
CA GLU A 140 20.59 10.15 14.70
C GLU A 140 21.66 9.05 14.82
N GLU A 141 21.98 8.36 13.73
CA GLU A 141 22.97 7.27 13.68
C GLU A 141 24.44 7.74 13.63
N ILE A 142 24.67 9.05 13.49
CA ILE A 142 26.00 9.66 13.33
C ILE A 142 26.37 10.52 14.55
N ILE A 143 25.37 11.09 15.23
CA ILE A 143 25.57 11.87 16.45
C ILE A 143 26.07 10.92 17.57
N PRO A 144 27.20 11.23 18.23
CA PRO A 144 27.69 10.42 19.33
C PRO A 144 26.70 10.33 20.49
N ASP A 145 26.69 9.19 21.19
CA ASP A 145 25.90 9.00 22.41
C ASP A 145 26.19 10.11 23.44
N GLY A 146 25.17 10.93 23.75
CA GLY A 146 25.24 12.02 24.72
C GLY A 146 25.41 13.42 24.11
N ASP A 147 25.61 13.52 22.80
CA ASP A 147 25.54 14.78 22.04
C ASP A 147 24.13 14.97 21.45
N ASP A 148 23.88 16.14 20.85
CA ASP A 148 22.62 16.52 20.20
C ASP A 148 22.84 17.08 18.78
N CYS A 149 21.75 17.34 18.07
CA CYS A 149 21.81 17.91 16.72
C CYS A 149 22.49 19.29 16.67
N TYR A 150 22.51 20.04 17.79
CA TYR A 150 23.18 21.33 17.91
C TYR A 150 24.71 21.22 18.01
N SER A 151 25.22 20.01 18.20
CA SER A 151 26.66 19.72 18.19
C SER A 151 27.25 19.65 16.77
N LEU A 152 26.39 19.65 15.73
CA LEU A 152 26.80 19.68 14.33
C LEU A 152 27.41 21.04 13.93
N PRO A 153 28.27 21.09 12.89
CA PRO A 153 28.82 22.35 12.40
C PRO A 153 27.73 23.34 12.00
N GLN A 154 27.85 24.62 12.40
CA GLN A 154 26.85 25.66 12.12
C GLN A 154 26.48 25.76 10.63
N ALA A 155 27.45 25.57 9.71
CA ALA A 155 27.18 25.59 8.27
C ALA A 155 26.18 24.49 7.82
N VAL A 156 26.13 23.36 8.54
CA VAL A 156 25.16 22.28 8.29
C VAL A 156 23.77 22.69 8.78
N LEU A 157 23.70 23.28 9.99
CA LEU A 157 22.44 23.80 10.56
C LEU A 157 21.84 24.90 9.66
N ASP A 158 22.67 25.87 9.26
CA ASP A 158 22.26 26.97 8.38
C ASP A 158 21.76 26.46 7.01
N ALA A 159 22.40 25.42 6.47
CA ALA A 159 21.98 24.82 5.20
C ALA A 159 20.65 24.09 5.32
N ALA A 160 20.42 23.37 6.41
CA ALA A 160 19.14 22.71 6.69
C ALA A 160 18.01 23.73 6.90
N ASP A 161 18.26 24.82 7.63
CA ASP A 161 17.30 25.92 7.77
C ASP A 161 16.97 26.58 6.43
N ALA A 162 17.98 26.81 5.58
CA ALA A 162 17.80 27.35 4.24
C ALA A 162 16.96 26.42 3.36
N LEU A 163 17.19 25.10 3.44
CA LEU A 163 16.39 24.09 2.75
C LEU A 163 14.93 24.10 3.24
N ASN A 164 14.71 24.08 4.55
CA ASN A 164 13.38 24.11 5.15
C ASN A 164 12.60 25.38 4.78
N LYS A 165 13.30 26.52 4.70
CA LYS A 165 12.72 27.75 4.18
C LYS A 165 12.30 27.59 2.72
N ALA A 166 13.16 27.04 1.86
CA ALA A 166 12.84 26.82 0.46
C ALA A 166 11.66 25.85 0.28
N ILE A 167 11.56 24.81 1.10
CA ILE A 167 10.44 23.86 1.12
C ILE A 167 9.13 24.59 1.48
N LYS A 168 9.13 25.43 2.51
CA LYS A 168 7.95 26.21 2.94
C LYS A 168 7.47 27.21 1.89
N GLU A 169 8.39 27.78 1.11
CA GLU A 169 8.11 28.76 0.05
C GLU A 169 7.81 28.09 -1.31
N SER A 170 7.95 26.76 -1.40
CA SER A 170 7.77 26.03 -2.65
C SER A 170 6.29 25.91 -3.06
N SER A 171 6.08 25.76 -4.37
CA SER A 171 4.78 25.34 -4.91
C SER A 171 4.61 23.81 -4.74
N PRO A 172 3.38 23.28 -4.83
CA PRO A 172 3.15 21.83 -4.83
C PRO A 172 4.07 21.10 -5.80
N VAL A 173 4.70 20.02 -5.33
CA VAL A 173 5.62 19.22 -6.16
C VAL A 173 4.93 18.05 -6.84
N SER A 174 3.83 17.56 -6.27
CA SER A 174 2.99 16.51 -6.86
C SER A 174 1.58 16.58 -6.28
N TRP A 175 0.71 15.68 -6.74
CA TRP A 175 -0.69 15.62 -6.34
C TRP A 175 -1.08 14.16 -6.03
N SER A 176 -1.95 13.96 -5.04
CA SER A 176 -2.50 12.65 -4.70
C SER A 176 -4.00 12.73 -4.50
N GLY A 177 -4.73 11.65 -4.78
CA GLY A 177 -6.16 11.59 -4.50
C GLY A 177 -6.44 11.76 -3.01
N SER A 178 -7.30 12.71 -2.67
CA SER A 178 -7.80 12.92 -1.30
C SER A 178 -8.90 11.92 -0.94
N ASP A 179 -9.47 12.05 0.24
CA ASP A 179 -10.68 11.32 0.66
C ASP A 179 -11.99 12.00 0.18
N ARG A 180 -11.91 12.94 -0.78
CA ARG A 180 -13.07 13.65 -1.35
C ARG A 180 -13.35 13.22 -2.79
N VAL A 181 -14.53 12.66 -3.00
CA VAL A 181 -15.07 12.29 -4.30
C VAL A 181 -15.59 13.53 -5.03
N ALA A 182 -15.15 13.70 -6.27
CA ALA A 182 -15.59 14.78 -7.14
C ALA A 182 -16.98 14.47 -7.73
N ILE A 183 -17.93 15.37 -7.54
CA ILE A 183 -19.19 15.38 -8.28
C ILE A 183 -18.96 16.23 -9.53
N VAL A 184 -18.87 15.57 -10.69
CA VAL A 184 -18.69 16.20 -12.00
C VAL A 184 -19.97 15.99 -12.81
N SER A 185 -20.56 17.07 -13.32
CA SER A 185 -21.73 16.99 -14.19
C SER A 185 -21.31 16.68 -15.62
N ASP A 186 -22.08 15.82 -16.29
CA ASP A 186 -21.91 15.54 -17.72
C ASP A 186 -22.10 16.78 -18.59
N ASP A 187 -22.72 17.84 -18.07
CA ASP A 187 -22.86 19.15 -18.72
C ASP A 187 -21.53 19.85 -19.00
N MET A 188 -20.43 19.36 -18.44
CA MET A 188 -19.09 19.82 -18.85
C MET A 188 -18.74 19.44 -20.31
N LEU A 189 -19.40 18.42 -20.85
CA LEU A 189 -19.24 17.99 -22.24
C LEU A 189 -20.24 18.70 -23.15
N THR A 190 -19.80 19.10 -24.35
CA THR A 190 -20.71 19.59 -25.39
C THR A 190 -21.58 18.47 -25.95
N ASP A 191 -22.71 18.83 -26.56
CA ASP A 191 -23.65 17.86 -27.15
C ASP A 191 -23.00 16.99 -28.24
N GLU A 192 -22.03 17.54 -28.98
CA GLU A 192 -21.24 16.82 -29.98
C GLU A 192 -20.41 15.71 -29.32
N GLN A 193 -19.71 16.03 -28.23
CA GLN A 193 -18.90 15.05 -27.49
C GLN A 193 -19.78 13.94 -26.91
N LYS A 194 -20.94 14.30 -26.36
CA LYS A 194 -21.90 13.33 -25.82
C LYS A 194 -22.41 12.40 -26.93
N ALA A 195 -22.68 12.94 -28.13
CA ALA A 195 -23.13 12.15 -29.27
C ALA A 195 -22.04 11.19 -29.79
N GLU A 196 -20.78 11.63 -29.84
CA GLU A 196 -19.62 10.79 -30.21
C GLU A 196 -19.47 9.60 -29.26
N ILE A 197 -19.45 9.85 -27.94
CA ILE A 197 -19.38 8.81 -26.91
C ILE A 197 -20.50 7.77 -27.08
N MET A 198 -21.73 8.23 -27.30
CA MET A 198 -22.87 7.33 -27.48
C MET A 198 -22.81 6.53 -28.79
N ALA A 199 -22.25 7.11 -29.85
CA ALA A 199 -22.07 6.44 -31.12
C ALA A 199 -21.05 5.29 -31.01
N GLU A 200 -19.91 5.53 -30.36
CA GLU A 200 -18.88 4.49 -30.13
C GLU A 200 -19.38 3.33 -29.26
N ARG A 201 -20.18 3.61 -28.22
CA ARG A 201 -20.80 2.55 -27.40
C ARG A 201 -21.71 1.60 -28.18
N THR A 202 -22.26 2.08 -29.28
CA THR A 202 -23.23 1.33 -30.10
C THR A 202 -22.54 0.56 -31.25
N ALA A 203 -21.26 0.85 -31.51
CA ALA A 203 -20.44 0.24 -32.55
C ALA A 203 -19.81 -1.09 -32.09
#